data_AF-A0A931XEY8-F1
#
_entry.id   AF-A0A931XEY8-F1
#
_cell.length_a   1.000
_cell.length_b   1.000
_cell.length_c   1.000
_cell.angle_alpha   90.00
_cell.angle_beta   90.00
_cell.angle_gamma   90.00
#
_symmetry.space_group_name_H-M   'P 1'
#
loop_
_entity.id
_entity.type
_entity.pdbx_description
1 polymer ?
#
loop_
_entity_poly.entity_id
_entity_poly.type
_entity_poly.pdbx_seq_one_letter_code
_entity_poly.pdbx_strand_id
1 'polypeptide(L)'
;MNVLYYYLFFLIHPYLSFWWMSFENAGRKKWEALIPFYNYYVAFKISCNKPWWSVLMIFPGVHLVMWSVLNVSYLRRYGLYTWQDTIQGIIFPYFLYFKIKDKTYLPSTNWANPKEVNVRTAGDHIILFLCLPILGHVLMYLFGMRFFFIRFSCRKYH
;
A
#
# COMPACT_ATOMS: atom_id res chain seq x y z
N MET A 1 -7.22 3.91 20.29
CA MET A 1 -6.75 5.16 19.64
C MET A 1 -7.97 6.00 19.27
N ASN A 2 -7.95 7.31 19.52
CA ASN A 2 -9.06 8.18 19.13
C ASN A 2 -9.22 8.17 17.60
N VAL A 3 -10.42 7.85 17.12
CA VAL A 3 -10.81 7.79 15.70
C VAL A 3 -10.42 9.07 14.93
N LEU A 4 -10.35 10.19 15.65
CA LEU A 4 -9.93 11.49 15.15
C LEU A 4 -8.50 11.50 14.58
N TYR A 5 -7.52 10.79 15.20
CA TYR A 5 -6.15 10.73 14.68
C TYR A 5 -6.06 9.96 13.36
N TYR A 6 -6.86 8.91 13.23
CA TYR A 6 -6.94 8.12 12.01
C TYR A 6 -7.46 8.98 10.84
N TYR A 7 -8.50 9.77 11.08
CA TYR A 7 -9.05 10.66 10.04
C TYR A 7 -8.08 11.79 9.64
N LEU A 8 -7.38 12.37 10.62
CA LEU A 8 -6.32 13.35 10.38
C LEU A 8 -5.19 12.80 9.51
N PHE A 9 -4.76 11.56 9.76
CA PHE A 9 -3.74 10.91 8.93
C PHE A 9 -4.18 10.79 7.46
N PHE A 10 -5.44 10.40 7.21
CA PHE A 10 -6.01 10.32 5.87
C PHE A 10 -6.07 11.66 5.14
N LEU A 11 -6.31 12.75 5.86
CA LEU A 11 -6.34 14.10 5.29
C LEU A 11 -4.93 14.61 4.97
N ILE A 12 -3.95 14.33 5.83
CA ILE A 12 -2.59 14.86 5.73
C ILE A 12 -1.76 14.08 4.70
N HIS A 13 -1.95 12.77 4.60
CA HIS A 13 -1.15 11.89 3.75
C HIS A 13 -1.03 12.32 2.27
N PRO A 14 -2.11 12.69 1.55
CA PRO A 14 -2.04 13.11 0.15
C PRO A 14 -1.20 14.37 -0.07
N TYR A 15 -1.18 15.26 0.93
CA TYR A 15 -0.39 16.48 0.88
C TYR A 15 1.10 16.20 1.05
N LEU A 16 1.48 15.33 1.99
CA LEU A 16 2.88 14.91 2.13
C LEU A 16 3.38 14.08 0.94
N SER A 17 2.49 13.32 0.30
CA SER A 17 2.84 12.46 -0.84
C SER A 17 2.91 13.20 -2.18
N PHE A 18 2.71 14.53 -2.21
CA PHE A 18 2.75 15.34 -3.44
C PHE A 18 1.87 14.78 -4.58
N TRP A 19 0.73 14.16 -4.25
CA TRP A 19 -0.09 13.44 -5.23
C TRP A 19 -0.61 14.33 -6.37
N TRP A 20 -0.74 15.64 -6.13
CA TRP A 20 -1.16 16.57 -7.19
C TRP A 20 -0.16 16.64 -8.36
N MET A 21 1.14 16.39 -8.13
CA MET A 21 2.15 16.40 -9.20
C MET A 21 2.15 15.06 -9.93
N SER A 22 2.13 13.96 -9.17
CA SER A 22 2.17 12.62 -9.75
C SER A 22 0.89 12.26 -10.52
N PHE A 23 -0.27 12.81 -10.14
CA PHE A 23 -1.53 12.62 -10.87
C PHE A 23 -1.51 13.28 -12.25
N GLU A 24 -0.87 14.45 -12.39
CA GLU A 24 -0.72 15.10 -13.70
C GLU A 24 0.10 14.22 -14.65
N ASN A 25 1.18 13.61 -14.15
CA ASN A 25 1.99 12.67 -14.93
C ASN A 25 1.22 11.40 -15.33
N ALA A 26 0.17 11.05 -14.59
CA ALA A 26 -0.71 9.92 -14.87
C ALA A 26 -1.94 10.31 -15.74
N GLY A 27 -1.98 11.55 -16.26
CA GLY A 27 -3.07 12.04 -17.12
C GLY A 27 -4.37 12.34 -16.36
N ARG A 28 -4.28 12.62 -15.05
CA ARG A 28 -5.41 12.99 -14.18
C ARG A 28 -5.32 14.46 -13.76
N LYS A 29 -6.44 15.05 -13.35
CA LYS A 29 -6.46 16.47 -12.97
C LYS A 29 -5.89 16.64 -11.56
N LYS A 30 -5.08 17.67 -11.33
CA LYS A 30 -4.40 17.93 -10.03
C LYS A 30 -5.34 18.00 -8.83
N TRP A 31 -6.52 18.61 -9.03
CA TRP A 31 -7.50 18.78 -7.97
C TRP A 31 -8.10 17.45 -7.49
N GLU A 32 -8.08 16.40 -8.31
CA GLU A 32 -8.59 15.08 -7.93
C GLU A 32 -7.77 14.47 -6.79
N ALA A 33 -6.50 14.87 -6.64
CA ALA A 33 -5.62 14.45 -5.55
C ALA A 33 -5.92 15.15 -4.21
N LEU A 34 -6.53 16.34 -4.24
CA LEU A 34 -6.76 17.19 -3.06
C LEU A 34 -8.08 16.88 -2.35
N ILE A 35 -9.05 16.29 -3.07
CA ILE A 35 -10.34 15.93 -2.49
C ILE A 35 -10.19 14.62 -1.70
N PRO A 36 -10.42 14.62 -0.37
CA PRO A 36 -10.32 13.42 0.43
C PRO A 36 -11.38 12.39 -0.01
N PHE A 37 -11.07 11.11 0.18
CA PHE A 37 -11.79 9.94 -0.35
C PHE A 37 -11.73 9.77 -1.87
N TYR A 38 -12.00 10.83 -2.64
CA TYR A 38 -11.93 10.76 -4.10
C TYR A 38 -10.49 10.54 -4.60
N ASN A 39 -9.52 11.15 -3.94
CA ASN A 39 -8.10 10.93 -4.19
C ASN A 39 -7.70 9.45 -4.11
N TYR A 40 -8.14 8.71 -3.08
CA TYR A 40 -7.86 7.28 -2.93
C TYR A 40 -8.58 6.45 -3.99
N TYR A 41 -9.82 6.79 -4.33
CA TYR A 41 -10.55 6.16 -5.43
C TYR A 41 -9.78 6.28 -6.76
N VAL A 42 -9.30 7.49 -7.08
CA VAL A 42 -8.49 7.73 -8.29
C VAL A 42 -7.13 7.04 -8.19
N ALA A 43 -6.46 7.07 -7.03
CA ALA A 43 -5.17 6.43 -6.81
C ALA A 43 -5.24 4.90 -7.02
N PHE A 44 -6.28 4.23 -6.54
CA PHE A 44 -6.51 2.81 -6.80
C PHE A 44 -6.90 2.54 -8.26
N LYS A 45 -7.63 3.46 -8.89
CA LYS A 45 -7.97 3.37 -10.32
C LYS A 45 -6.72 3.37 -11.19
N ILE A 46 -5.78 4.29 -10.95
CA ILE A 46 -4.53 4.36 -11.74
C ILE A 46 -3.54 3.26 -11.37
N SER A 47 -3.44 2.88 -10.09
CA SER A 47 -2.43 1.91 -9.65
C SER A 47 -2.82 0.47 -9.95
N CYS A 48 -4.07 0.08 -9.65
CA CYS A 48 -4.50 -1.32 -9.62
C CYS A 48 -5.73 -1.61 -10.50
N ASN A 49 -6.31 -0.60 -11.16
CA ASN A 49 -7.59 -0.70 -11.88
C ASN A 49 -8.76 -1.25 -11.03
N LYS A 50 -8.66 -1.17 -9.69
CA LYS A 50 -9.68 -1.67 -8.74
C LYS A 50 -10.13 -0.54 -7.81
N PRO A 51 -10.96 0.38 -8.30
CA PRO A 51 -11.34 1.56 -7.54
C PRO A 51 -12.11 1.23 -6.25
N TRP A 52 -12.80 0.08 -6.17
CA TRP A 52 -13.54 -0.34 -4.98
C TRP A 52 -12.65 -0.58 -3.75
N TRP A 53 -11.34 -0.81 -3.94
CA TRP A 53 -10.37 -0.99 -2.85
C TRP A 53 -10.25 0.24 -1.94
N SER A 54 -10.68 1.42 -2.39
CA SER A 54 -10.75 2.61 -1.54
C SER A 54 -11.72 2.46 -0.37
N VAL A 55 -12.78 1.66 -0.50
CA VAL A 55 -13.76 1.44 0.58
C VAL A 55 -13.14 0.67 1.74
N LEU A 56 -12.24 -0.27 1.45
CA LEU A 56 -11.52 -1.04 2.47
C LEU A 56 -10.62 -0.17 3.36
N MET A 57 -10.23 1.01 2.87
CA MET A 57 -9.41 1.94 3.64
C MET A 57 -10.14 2.54 4.84
N ILE A 58 -11.48 2.52 4.87
CA ILE A 58 -12.32 3.08 5.95
C ILE A 58 -12.24 2.20 7.22
N PHE A 59 -11.95 0.91 7.07
CA PHE A 59 -11.93 -0.02 8.20
C PHE A 59 -10.61 0.05 8.98
N PRO A 60 -10.65 0.32 10.30
CA PRO A 60 -9.44 0.30 11.14
C PRO A 60 -8.80 -1.10 11.13
N GLY A 61 -7.46 -1.18 11.16
CA GLY A 61 -6.70 -2.41 10.93
C GLY A 61 -6.43 -2.72 9.46
N VAL A 62 -7.48 -2.92 8.66
CA VAL A 62 -7.35 -3.24 7.22
C VAL A 62 -6.73 -2.08 6.43
N HIS A 63 -7.00 -0.84 6.84
CA HIS A 63 -6.44 0.35 6.20
C HIS A 63 -4.91 0.36 6.11
N LEU A 64 -4.17 -0.21 7.09
CA LEU A 64 -2.71 -0.24 7.07
C LEU A 64 -2.20 -1.10 5.92
N VAL A 65 -2.77 -2.29 5.76
CA VAL A 65 -2.45 -3.21 4.66
C VAL A 65 -2.80 -2.57 3.33
N MET A 66 -4.01 -2.01 3.21
CA MET A 66 -4.47 -1.38 1.98
C MET A 66 -3.64 -0.15 1.61
N TRP A 67 -3.21 0.61 2.60
CA TRP A 67 -2.30 1.74 2.41
C TRP A 67 -0.95 1.26 1.90
N SER A 68 -0.32 0.26 2.51
CA SER A 68 0.95 -0.31 2.02
C SER A 68 0.82 -0.85 0.58
N VAL A 69 -0.26 -1.56 0.28
CA VAL A 69 -0.55 -2.08 -1.07
C VAL A 69 -0.72 -0.94 -2.08
N LEU A 70 -1.44 0.12 -1.71
CA LEU A 70 -1.61 1.29 -2.57
C LEU A 70 -0.28 1.95 -2.88
N ASN A 71 0.52 2.28 -1.87
CA ASN A 71 1.81 2.96 -2.04
C ASN A 71 2.74 2.15 -2.96
N VAL A 72 2.92 0.86 -2.68
CA VAL A 72 3.82 0.02 -3.49
C VAL A 72 3.28 -0.15 -4.91
N SER A 73 1.99 -0.40 -5.08
CA SER A 73 1.39 -0.53 -6.41
C SER A 73 1.45 0.76 -7.22
N TYR A 74 1.35 1.90 -6.55
CA TYR A 74 1.52 3.23 -7.13
C TYR A 74 2.96 3.44 -7.60
N LEU A 75 3.94 3.21 -6.73
CA LEU A 75 5.38 3.39 -7.03
C LEU A 75 5.85 2.50 -8.20
N ARG A 76 5.27 1.31 -8.31
CA ARG A 76 5.51 0.40 -9.44
C ARG A 76 5.09 0.96 -10.78
N ARG A 77 4.08 1.85 -10.83
CA ARG A 77 3.70 2.57 -12.07
C ARG A 77 4.75 3.58 -12.51
N TYR A 78 5.72 3.91 -11.66
CA TYR A 78 6.85 4.80 -11.98
C TYR A 78 8.18 4.02 -12.07
N GLY A 79 8.11 2.70 -12.22
CA GLY A 79 9.28 1.84 -12.47
C GLY A 79 10.16 1.56 -11.25
N LEU A 80 9.62 1.75 -10.03
CA LEU A 80 10.33 1.40 -8.80
C LEU A 80 9.97 -0.03 -8.38
N TYR A 81 10.92 -0.94 -8.55
CA TYR A 81 10.74 -2.39 -8.30
C TYR A 81 11.72 -2.96 -7.26
N THR A 82 12.65 -2.14 -6.76
CA THR A 82 13.70 -2.61 -5.85
C THR A 82 13.09 -3.05 -4.52
N TRP A 83 13.73 -4.02 -3.86
CA TRP A 83 13.34 -4.44 -2.52
C TRP A 83 13.39 -3.29 -1.50
N GLN A 84 14.39 -2.39 -1.62
CA GLN A 84 14.52 -1.18 -0.82
C GLN A 84 13.33 -0.23 -1.03
N ASP A 85 12.98 0.01 -2.30
CA ASP A 85 11.82 0.83 -2.66
C ASP A 85 10.52 0.23 -2.10
N THR A 86 10.42 -1.10 -2.04
CA THR A 86 9.25 -1.80 -1.49
C THR A 86 9.15 -1.61 0.03
N ILE A 87 10.24 -1.82 0.77
CA ILE A 87 10.24 -1.63 2.24
C ILE A 87 9.97 -0.17 2.60
N GLN A 88 10.61 0.75 1.89
CA GLN A 88 10.40 2.18 2.09
C GLN A 88 8.97 2.59 1.70
N GLY A 89 8.39 2.02 0.64
CA GLY A 89 6.99 2.22 0.28
C GLY A 89 5.98 1.74 1.33
N ILE A 90 6.33 0.73 2.13
CA ILE A 90 5.48 0.19 3.20
C ILE A 90 5.58 1.03 4.47
N ILE A 91 6.79 1.43 4.87
CA ILE A 91 7.04 2.09 6.17
C ILE A 91 6.97 3.61 6.03
N PHE A 92 7.62 4.17 5.02
CA PHE A 92 7.78 5.62 4.84
C PHE A 92 7.85 6.02 3.35
N PRO A 93 6.70 6.12 2.67
CA PRO A 93 6.66 6.28 1.22
C PRO A 93 6.97 7.71 0.74
N TYR A 94 6.94 8.71 1.61
CA TYR A 94 7.03 10.13 1.25
C TYR A 94 8.32 10.50 0.51
N PHE A 95 9.45 9.89 0.88
CA PHE A 95 10.72 10.10 0.18
C PHE A 95 10.69 9.57 -1.26
N LEU A 96 10.03 8.43 -1.48
CA LEU A 96 9.87 7.88 -2.82
C LEU A 96 8.88 8.70 -3.65
N TYR A 97 7.84 9.25 -3.03
CA TYR A 97 6.92 10.19 -3.68
C TYR A 97 7.63 11.42 -4.22
N PHE A 98 8.58 11.98 -3.45
CA PHE A 98 9.43 13.06 -3.93
C PHE A 98 10.27 12.64 -5.16
N LYS A 99 10.82 11.41 -5.15
CA LYS A 99 11.62 10.86 -6.25
C LYS A 99 10.81 10.60 -7.53
N ILE A 100 9.52 10.30 -7.43
CA ILE A 100 8.68 10.02 -8.60
C ILE A 100 7.99 11.26 -9.18
N LYS A 101 8.14 12.43 -8.55
CA LYS A 101 7.53 13.69 -8.98
C LYS A 101 7.70 13.99 -10.48
N ASP A 102 8.89 13.72 -11.01
CA ASP A 102 9.25 14.04 -12.40
C ASP A 102 9.36 12.79 -13.29
N LYS A 103 8.94 11.62 -12.78
CA LYS A 103 9.00 10.36 -13.54
C LYS A 103 7.77 10.17 -14.42
N THR A 104 7.97 9.54 -15.57
CA THR A 104 6.92 9.15 -16.50
C THR A 104 6.08 8.00 -15.94
N TYR A 105 4.77 8.06 -16.21
CA TYR A 105 3.83 7.01 -15.85
C TYR A 105 3.91 5.85 -16.85
N LEU A 106 4.14 4.64 -16.34
CA LEU A 106 4.28 3.42 -17.14
C LEU A 106 2.93 2.69 -17.30
N PRO A 107 2.73 1.98 -18.42
CA PRO A 107 1.56 1.13 -18.60
C PRO A 107 1.55 -0.03 -17.59
N SER A 108 0.42 -0.73 -17.50
CA SER A 108 0.31 -1.92 -16.63
C SER A 108 1.31 -2.99 -17.01
N THR A 109 1.85 -3.64 -15.98
CA THR A 109 2.74 -4.80 -16.11
C THR A 109 2.10 -5.87 -16.98
N ASN A 110 2.85 -6.34 -17.97
CA ASN A 110 2.46 -7.46 -18.79
C ASN A 110 2.79 -8.77 -18.04
N TRP A 111 1.78 -9.40 -17.46
CA TRP A 111 1.94 -10.66 -16.73
C TRP A 111 2.35 -11.84 -17.60
N ALA A 112 2.23 -11.73 -18.93
CA ALA A 112 2.72 -12.76 -19.85
C ALA A 112 4.24 -12.64 -20.11
N ASN A 113 4.88 -11.54 -19.72
CA ASN A 113 6.32 -11.35 -19.90
C ASN A 113 7.11 -11.81 -18.65
N PRO A 114 7.88 -12.91 -18.72
CA PRO A 114 8.58 -13.43 -17.55
C PRO A 114 9.66 -12.48 -17.02
N LYS A 115 10.22 -11.60 -17.86
CA LYS A 115 11.22 -10.61 -17.42
C LYS A 115 10.60 -9.59 -16.46
N GLU A 116 9.41 -9.09 -16.78
CA GLU A 116 8.67 -8.13 -15.95
C GLU A 116 8.14 -8.77 -14.65
N VAL A 117 7.78 -10.04 -14.69
CA VAL A 117 7.39 -10.79 -13.50
C VAL A 117 8.59 -10.95 -12.56
N ASN A 118 9.74 -11.42 -13.09
CA ASN A 118 10.94 -11.68 -12.30
C ASN A 118 11.49 -10.46 -11.56
N VAL A 119 11.44 -9.26 -12.17
CA VAL A 119 11.89 -8.03 -11.50
C VAL A 119 10.98 -7.61 -10.33
N ARG A 120 9.73 -8.10 -10.29
CA ARG A 120 8.74 -7.77 -9.24
C ARG A 120 8.67 -8.81 -8.14
N THR A 121 9.02 -10.05 -8.46
CA THR A 121 8.92 -11.22 -7.58
C THR A 121 9.50 -10.94 -6.19
N ALA A 122 10.73 -10.40 -6.10
CA ALA A 122 11.36 -10.13 -4.81
C ALA A 122 10.55 -9.14 -3.94
N GLY A 123 10.06 -8.05 -4.54
CA GLY A 123 9.21 -7.09 -3.83
C GLY A 123 7.86 -7.68 -3.42
N ASP A 124 7.24 -8.48 -4.30
CA ASP A 124 5.96 -9.16 -4.00
C ASP A 124 6.09 -10.14 -2.82
N HIS A 125 7.19 -10.89 -2.74
CA HIS A 125 7.41 -11.80 -1.61
C HIS A 125 7.55 -11.05 -0.28
N ILE A 126 8.22 -9.89 -0.28
CA ILE A 126 8.37 -9.05 0.92
C ILE A 126 7.01 -8.52 1.38
N ILE A 127 6.18 -8.04 0.45
CA ILE A 127 4.83 -7.54 0.78
C ILE A 127 3.97 -8.66 1.37
N LEU A 128 3.97 -9.82 0.73
CA LEU A 128 3.22 -10.99 1.21
C LEU A 128 3.69 -11.41 2.59
N PHE A 129 5.00 -11.46 2.81
CA PHE A 129 5.58 -11.79 4.11
C PHE A 129 5.19 -10.79 5.21
N LEU A 130 5.21 -9.49 4.92
CA LEU A 130 4.85 -8.45 5.88
C LEU A 130 3.33 -8.35 6.12
N CYS A 131 2.51 -8.72 5.15
CA CYS A 131 1.04 -8.73 5.30
C CYS A 131 0.53 -9.94 6.08
N LEU A 132 1.26 -11.07 6.10
CA LEU A 132 0.83 -12.33 6.73
C LEU A 132 0.43 -12.19 8.21
N PRO A 133 1.21 -11.51 9.09
CA PRO A 133 0.82 -11.35 10.49
C PRO A 133 -0.49 -10.59 10.66
N ILE A 134 -0.70 -9.54 9.86
CA ILE A 134 -1.88 -8.68 9.95
C ILE A 134 -3.11 -9.43 9.44
N LEU A 135 -3.00 -10.10 8.30
CA LEU A 135 -4.07 -10.94 7.76
C LEU A 135 -4.41 -12.10 8.69
N GLY A 136 -3.39 -12.74 9.28
CA GLY A 136 -3.56 -13.80 10.28
C GLY A 136 -4.32 -13.32 11.51
N HIS A 137 -4.00 -12.14 12.04
CA HIS A 137 -4.76 -11.55 13.14
C HIS A 137 -6.21 -11.22 12.75
N VAL A 138 -6.44 -10.65 11.56
CA VAL A 138 -7.80 -10.37 11.08
C VAL A 138 -8.63 -11.66 10.96
N LEU A 139 -8.05 -12.72 10.40
CA LEU A 139 -8.70 -14.03 10.31
C LEU A 139 -8.97 -14.64 11.68
N MET A 140 -8.04 -14.50 12.64
CA MET A 140 -8.22 -14.94 14.03
C MET A 140 -9.43 -14.26 14.68
N TYR A 141 -9.56 -12.94 14.53
CA TYR A 141 -10.70 -12.20 15.08
C TYR A 141 -12.03 -12.56 14.41
N LEU A 142 -12.02 -12.82 13.10
CA LEU A 142 -13.23 -13.15 12.34
C LEU A 142 -13.73 -14.57 12.61
N PHE A 143 -12.85 -15.57 12.62
CA PHE A 143 -13.24 -16.98 12.73
C PHE A 143 -13.19 -17.51 14.17
N GLY A 144 -12.76 -16.69 15.14
CA GLY A 144 -12.57 -17.13 16.54
C GLY A 144 -11.56 -18.28 16.69
N MET A 145 -10.86 -18.63 15.62
CA MET A 145 -9.85 -19.68 15.61
C MET A 145 -8.64 -19.13 16.34
N ARG A 146 -8.39 -19.64 17.56
CA ARG A 146 -7.08 -19.54 18.23
C ARG A 146 -6.06 -20.34 17.41
N PHE A 147 -5.65 -19.79 16.26
CA PHE A 147 -4.51 -20.33 15.54
C PHE A 147 -3.28 -20.11 16.44
N PHE A 148 -2.70 -21.24 16.83
CA PHE A 148 -1.53 -21.36 17.68
C PHE A 148 -0.30 -20.76 16.97
N PHE A 149 -0.24 -19.45 16.86
CA PHE A 149 0.98 -18.75 16.47
C PHE A 149 1.87 -18.69 17.71
N ILE A 150 2.59 -19.80 17.92
CA ILE A 150 3.72 -19.99 18.83
C ILE A 150 3.56 -19.21 20.15
N ARG A 151 2.89 -19.86 21.12
CA ARG A 151 3.16 -19.56 22.52
C ARG A 151 4.59 -20.05 22.78
N PHE A 152 5.60 -19.20 22.61
CA PHE A 152 6.92 -19.39 23.26
C PHE A 152 6.72 -19.15 24.77
N SER A 153 5.86 -19.95 25.40
CA SER A 153 5.96 -20.18 26.83
C SER A 153 7.06 -21.21 26.95
N CYS A 154 8.29 -20.74 27.13
CA CYS A 154 9.35 -21.56 27.67
C CYS A 154 8.87 -21.98 29.07
N ARG A 155 8.13 -23.09 29.14
CA ARG A 155 7.79 -23.76 30.38
C ARG A 155 9.11 -24.34 30.86
N LYS A 156 9.80 -23.62 31.75
CA LYS A 156 10.86 -24.19 32.58
C LYS A 156 10.25 -25.42 33.25
N TYR A 157 10.72 -26.59 32.85
CA TYR A 157 10.54 -27.81 33.61
C TYR A 157 11.71 -27.85 34.59
N HIS A 158 11.36 -27.84 35.88
CA HIS A 158 12.18 -28.08 37.08
C HIS A 158 13.51 -27.32 37.19
#